data_AF-A0A6I1NI34-F1
#
_entry.id   AF-A0A6I1NI34-F1
#
_cell.length_a   1.000
_cell.length_b   1.000
_cell.length_c   1.000
_cell.angle_alpha   90.00
_cell.angle_beta   90.00
_cell.angle_gamma   90.00
#
_symmetry.space_group_name_H-M   'P 1'
#
loop_
_entity.id
_entity.type
_entity.pdbx_description
1 polymer ?
#
loop_
_entity_poly.entity_id
_entity_poly.type
_entity_poly.pdbx_seq_one_letter_code
_entity_poly.pdbx_strand_id
1 'polypeptide(L)'
;MSATPQHAQDFLLHDGKVIAELDTLFTEQGIAIPGDGAAVILLAEGHHTLKYHQPTAFDSALKGKPQARFEGGEHTAIGDSAQLRFAKDAPAIPAWQVELHLTNGLALTYGQIVALGGDFYGIADRPIADGSTPADRQARFTASFNSLAVLPASRDEAQKILQVMKTEINAANQAIKDGKQPHEAYDELGDTLSGEWNKITGGGSLASPLFPLGRYLKLAASNWDHFGEWALLAYQAGHAAALQQAALAHKSGVDQDLELAYAMNAFADHFLTDLFSGGHLRVPRKQLADSVTPSDVGSLISRFMHDEDSKFGLKVSNAQGDRWNCYGDKRYFDTVDSSNRLRVKQAVQQSVDEVFAVFLSGVVVPPEAYAALRSVPDLTKVENSQDSLNFAPLFALKGKTVLRRNDVNNLNDRSQSDSWWGWSTYLLLKDYKPNLPAGYLNPPGVAPTLKADGWQSRTPSEPNWLPGNAVRYAFSYTKGLDESYIGPWTAYAELTDRFQPTLNVPVGGTGRNVFRQFRGGSPELIGTLDGQATTFIDNHQ
;
A
#
# COMPACT_ATOMS: atom_id res chain seq x y z
N MET A 1 -3.05 -13.42 -44.86
CA MET A 1 -4.19 -13.91 -44.05
C MET A 1 -3.62 -14.67 -42.87
N SER A 2 -3.82 -14.13 -41.68
CA SER A 2 -3.89 -14.79 -40.37
C SER A 2 -3.91 -13.66 -39.35
N ALA A 3 -5.13 -13.25 -38.99
CA ALA A 3 -5.39 -12.18 -38.05
C ALA A 3 -5.13 -12.68 -36.63
N THR A 4 -4.30 -11.94 -35.90
CA THR A 4 -4.11 -12.08 -34.46
C THR A 4 -5.35 -11.53 -33.75
N PRO A 5 -5.96 -12.24 -32.77
CA PRO A 5 -7.06 -11.67 -32.01
C PRO A 5 -6.52 -10.65 -31.02
N GLN A 6 -6.92 -9.38 -31.19
CA GLN A 6 -6.87 -8.35 -30.15
C GLN A 6 -7.86 -8.77 -29.05
N HIS A 7 -7.34 -9.11 -27.87
CA HIS A 7 -8.17 -9.20 -26.67
C HIS A 7 -8.56 -7.78 -26.25
N ALA A 8 -9.84 -7.46 -26.38
CA ALA A 8 -10.43 -6.29 -25.76
C ALA A 8 -10.31 -6.42 -24.24
N GLN A 9 -9.80 -5.38 -23.59
CA GLN A 9 -10.05 -5.18 -22.16
C GLN A 9 -11.54 -4.86 -22.02
N ASP A 10 -12.29 -5.73 -21.34
CA ASP A 10 -13.72 -5.53 -21.11
C ASP A 10 -13.91 -4.37 -20.12
N PHE A 11 -14.25 -3.19 -20.66
CA PHE A 11 -14.78 -2.09 -19.85
C PHE A 11 -16.15 -2.51 -19.31
N LEU A 12 -16.41 -2.28 -18.01
CA LEU A 12 -17.72 -2.51 -17.43
C LEU A 12 -18.72 -1.50 -18.02
N LEU A 13 -19.51 -1.97 -18.99
CA LEU A 13 -20.65 -1.22 -19.53
C LEU A 13 -21.79 -1.27 -18.51
N HIS A 14 -22.13 -0.12 -17.93
CA HIS A 14 -23.31 0.03 -17.07
C HIS A 14 -24.17 1.19 -17.60
N ASP A 15 -25.42 0.90 -17.98
CA ASP A 15 -26.38 1.88 -18.53
C ASP A 15 -25.86 2.75 -19.68
N GLY A 16 -25.06 2.17 -20.59
CA GLY A 16 -24.52 2.90 -21.75
C GLY A 16 -23.41 3.90 -21.42
N LYS A 17 -22.86 3.84 -20.20
CA LYS A 17 -21.73 4.66 -19.76
C LYS A 17 -20.44 3.85 -19.75
N VAL A 18 -19.34 4.47 -20.15
CA VAL A 18 -17.98 3.93 -20.03
C VAL A 18 -17.39 4.45 -18.74
N ILE A 19 -17.00 3.57 -17.83
CA ILE A 19 -16.26 3.95 -16.62
C ILE A 19 -14.79 3.61 -16.87
N ALA A 20 -13.91 4.60 -16.73
CA ALA A 20 -12.48 4.44 -16.95
C ALA A 20 -11.67 5.33 -15.99
N GLU A 21 -10.45 4.90 -15.66
CA GLU A 21 -9.51 5.71 -14.89
C GLU A 21 -9.13 6.97 -15.67
N LEU A 22 -9.07 8.12 -15.00
CA LEU A 22 -8.65 9.38 -15.62
C LEU A 22 -7.29 9.24 -16.30
N ASP A 23 -6.36 8.53 -15.66
CA ASP A 23 -5.01 8.30 -16.18
C ASP A 23 -5.00 7.48 -17.48
N THR A 24 -6.01 6.63 -17.70
CA THR A 24 -6.13 5.82 -18.92
C THR A 24 -6.34 6.70 -20.14
N LEU A 25 -6.93 7.89 -19.98
CA LEU A 25 -7.05 8.90 -21.02
C LEU A 25 -5.69 9.29 -21.63
N PHE A 26 -4.62 9.21 -20.83
CA PHE A 26 -3.28 9.69 -21.18
C PHE A 26 -2.30 8.57 -21.56
N THR A 27 -2.76 7.31 -21.59
CA THR A 27 -1.97 6.17 -22.10
C THR A 27 -1.97 6.13 -23.63
N GLU A 28 -1.02 5.42 -24.25
CA GLU A 28 -1.03 5.20 -25.71
C GLU A 28 -2.30 4.48 -26.20
N GLN A 29 -2.91 3.68 -25.33
CA GLN A 29 -4.12 2.91 -25.59
C GLN A 29 -5.40 3.75 -25.49
N GLY A 30 -5.41 4.79 -24.65
CA GLY A 30 -6.56 5.68 -24.44
C GLY A 30 -7.80 4.97 -23.88
N ILE A 31 -8.95 5.66 -23.92
CA ILE A 31 -10.26 5.10 -23.54
C ILE A 31 -11.09 4.84 -24.79
N ALA A 32 -11.54 3.61 -25.00
CA ALA A 32 -12.39 3.27 -26.12
C ALA A 32 -13.82 3.81 -25.90
N ILE A 33 -14.24 4.78 -26.72
CA ILE A 33 -15.58 5.38 -26.66
C ILE A 33 -16.50 4.63 -27.63
N PRO A 34 -17.59 3.98 -27.15
CA PRO A 34 -18.41 3.07 -27.95
C PRO A 34 -19.31 3.75 -29.00
N GLY A 35 -19.35 5.09 -29.04
CA GLY A 35 -20.06 5.86 -30.05
C GLY A 35 -20.45 7.27 -29.59
N ASP A 36 -21.04 8.03 -30.51
CA ASP A 36 -21.54 9.39 -30.24
C ASP A 36 -22.64 9.37 -29.17
N GLY A 37 -22.53 10.24 -28.18
CA GLY A 37 -23.49 10.32 -27.05
C GLY A 37 -23.17 9.39 -25.87
N ALA A 38 -22.09 8.60 -25.94
CA ALA A 38 -21.61 7.82 -24.80
C ALA A 38 -21.15 8.75 -23.67
N ALA A 39 -21.64 8.51 -22.45
CA ALA A 39 -21.16 9.21 -21.26
C ALA A 39 -19.95 8.47 -20.69
N VAL A 40 -18.80 9.14 -20.63
CA VAL A 40 -17.59 8.60 -19.99
C VAL A 40 -17.52 9.15 -18.56
N ILE A 41 -17.51 8.27 -17.57
CA ILE A 41 -17.22 8.61 -16.18
C ILE A 41 -15.73 8.36 -15.97
N LEU A 42 -14.98 9.46 -15.91
CA LEU A 42 -13.56 9.42 -15.59
C LEU A 42 -13.40 9.41 -14.08
N LEU A 43 -12.83 8.33 -13.56
CA LEU A 43 -12.40 8.25 -12.17
C LEU A 43 -11.14 9.11 -12.05
N ALA A 44 -11.34 10.37 -11.70
CA ALA A 44 -10.26 11.23 -11.26
C ALA A 44 -9.85 10.77 -9.86
N GLU A 45 -8.83 9.92 -9.76
CA GLU A 45 -8.16 9.72 -8.48
C GLU A 45 -7.55 11.07 -8.06
N GLY A 46 -8.31 11.84 -7.30
CA GLY A 46 -7.72 12.84 -6.41
C GLY A 46 -6.73 12.09 -5.51
N HIS A 47 -5.45 12.19 -5.83
CA HIS A 47 -4.36 11.73 -5.01
C HIS A 47 -4.61 12.16 -3.55
N HIS A 48 -4.51 11.18 -2.65
CA HIS A 48 -4.84 11.28 -1.23
C HIS A 48 -6.34 11.51 -0.98
N THR A 49 -7.07 10.45 -0.62
CA THR A 49 -8.43 10.56 -0.07
C THR A 49 -8.36 11.41 1.21
N LEU A 50 -8.62 12.70 1.04
CA LEU A 50 -8.52 13.77 2.03
C LEU A 50 -9.52 13.64 3.20
N LYS A 51 -10.10 12.45 3.46
CA LYS A 51 -11.14 12.31 4.49
C LYS A 51 -10.68 11.78 5.84
N TYR A 52 -9.44 11.32 5.96
CA TYR A 52 -8.77 11.30 7.27
C TYR A 52 -8.33 12.70 7.75
N HIS A 53 -8.67 13.80 7.05
CA HIS A 53 -7.98 15.08 7.16
C HIS A 53 -8.71 16.21 7.94
N GLN A 54 -9.65 15.90 8.84
CA GLN A 54 -10.06 16.87 9.87
C GLN A 54 -9.41 16.54 11.23
N PRO A 55 -8.52 17.41 11.75
CA PRO A 55 -7.86 17.18 13.03
C PRO A 55 -8.77 17.51 14.21
N THR A 56 -8.75 16.65 15.22
CA THR A 56 -8.90 17.04 16.63
C THR A 56 -7.60 16.65 17.33
N ALA A 57 -6.97 17.64 17.98
CA ALA A 57 -5.58 17.64 18.42
C ALA A 57 -5.28 16.70 19.61
N PHE A 58 -4.04 16.16 19.70
CA PHE A 58 -2.99 16.51 20.70
C PHE A 58 -1.84 15.47 20.84
N ASP A 59 -0.61 16.04 20.91
CA ASP A 59 0.67 15.80 21.62
C ASP A 59 1.40 14.45 21.90
N SER A 60 2.60 14.41 21.29
CA SER A 60 3.97 14.08 21.78
C SER A 60 4.44 12.65 22.09
N ALA A 61 5.58 12.28 21.48
CA ALA A 61 6.26 10.97 21.53
C ALA A 61 7.61 10.98 22.28
N LEU A 62 8.06 9.82 22.80
CA LEU A 62 9.35 9.57 23.49
C LEU A 62 10.13 8.40 22.87
N LYS A 63 11.47 8.44 22.88
CA LYS A 63 12.39 7.59 22.07
C LYS A 63 12.76 6.19 22.65
N GLY A 64 12.78 5.16 21.79
CA GLY A 64 13.95 4.26 21.52
C GLY A 64 13.98 2.80 22.02
N LYS A 65 13.89 1.81 21.08
CA LYS A 65 14.69 0.56 20.85
C LYS A 65 13.93 -0.36 19.85
N PRO A 66 14.59 -1.17 19.01
CA PRO A 66 13.98 -1.78 17.83
C PRO A 66 13.05 -2.96 18.15
N GLN A 67 11.77 -2.89 17.79
CA GLN A 67 10.76 -3.96 17.86
C GLN A 67 9.69 -3.84 16.76
N ALA A 68 8.83 -4.87 16.62
CA ALA A 68 7.92 -5.12 15.49
C ALA A 68 7.09 -3.88 15.08
N ARG A 69 6.96 -3.68 13.76
CA ARG A 69 6.36 -2.52 13.08
C ARG A 69 5.20 -3.04 12.23
N PHE A 70 4.09 -2.33 12.23
CA PHE A 70 2.88 -2.63 11.46
C PHE A 70 2.14 -1.33 11.20
N GLU A 71 1.87 -1.09 9.92
CA GLU A 71 1.60 0.24 9.38
C GLU A 71 0.10 0.37 9.09
N GLY A 72 -0.71 0.19 10.15
CA GLY A 72 -2.17 0.10 10.03
C GLY A 72 -2.83 1.32 9.40
N GLY A 73 -2.20 2.50 9.46
CA GLY A 73 -2.68 3.70 8.77
C GLY A 73 -2.67 3.57 7.23
N GLU A 74 -1.68 2.86 6.68
CA GLU A 74 -1.55 2.63 5.24
C GLU A 74 -2.63 1.67 4.75
N HIS A 75 -2.81 0.53 5.43
CA HIS A 75 -3.91 -0.41 5.16
C HIS A 75 -5.29 0.24 5.23
N THR A 76 -5.50 1.10 6.23
CA THR A 76 -6.74 1.86 6.36
C THR A 76 -6.99 2.71 5.13
N ALA A 77 -6.00 3.49 4.70
CA ALA A 77 -6.13 4.36 3.53
C ALA A 77 -6.34 3.58 2.22
N ILE A 78 -5.68 2.43 2.07
CA ILE A 78 -5.85 1.55 0.90
C ILE A 78 -7.30 1.05 0.84
N GLY A 79 -7.78 0.39 1.90
CA GLY A 79 -9.13 -0.19 1.91
C GLY A 79 -10.23 0.86 1.75
N ASP A 80 -10.06 2.02 2.38
CA ASP A 80 -11.04 3.11 2.31
C ASP A 80 -11.07 3.85 0.98
N SER A 81 -10.06 3.66 0.13
CA SER A 81 -10.09 4.20 -1.23
C SER A 81 -11.05 3.45 -2.15
N ALA A 82 -11.45 2.24 -1.78
CA ALA A 82 -12.38 1.42 -2.55
C ALA A 82 -13.80 2.01 -2.60
N GLN A 83 -14.59 1.52 -3.55
CA GLN A 83 -15.98 1.86 -3.77
C GLN A 83 -16.85 0.60 -3.57
N LEU A 84 -17.77 0.65 -2.62
CA LEU A 84 -18.69 -0.44 -2.29
C LEU A 84 -20.02 -0.27 -3.02
N ARG A 85 -20.68 -1.38 -3.36
CA ARG A 85 -22.01 -1.38 -3.98
C ARG A 85 -22.95 -2.31 -3.22
N PHE A 86 -24.20 -1.86 -3.08
CA PHE A 86 -25.24 -2.63 -2.36
C PHE A 86 -26.43 -3.00 -3.26
N ALA A 87 -26.55 -2.34 -4.42
CA ALA A 87 -27.59 -2.64 -5.40
C ALA A 87 -27.03 -2.42 -6.82
N LYS A 88 -27.54 -3.21 -7.77
CA LYS A 88 -27.04 -3.24 -9.16
C LYS A 88 -27.04 -1.85 -9.82
N ASP A 89 -28.13 -1.11 -9.64
CA ASP A 89 -28.39 0.16 -10.34
C ASP A 89 -28.15 1.38 -9.42
N ALA A 90 -27.50 1.18 -8.28
CA ALA A 90 -27.13 2.25 -7.35
C ALA A 90 -25.70 2.74 -7.61
N PRO A 91 -25.42 4.04 -7.37
CA PRO A 91 -24.04 4.54 -7.38
C PRO A 91 -23.22 3.81 -6.32
N ALA A 92 -21.94 3.59 -6.62
CA ALA A 92 -21.02 3.08 -5.61
C ALA A 92 -20.79 4.13 -4.53
N ILE A 93 -20.55 3.66 -3.31
CA ILE A 93 -20.33 4.49 -2.13
C ILE A 93 -18.86 4.31 -1.72
N PRO A 94 -18.10 5.40 -1.52
CA PRO A 94 -16.74 5.29 -1.02
C PRO A 94 -16.70 4.51 0.31
N ALA A 95 -15.80 3.54 0.44
CA ALA A 95 -15.78 2.60 1.55
C ALA A 95 -15.63 3.27 2.92
N TRP A 96 -14.95 4.42 2.99
CA TRP A 96 -14.85 5.23 4.21
C TRP A 96 -16.19 5.82 4.69
N GLN A 97 -17.23 5.88 3.82
CA GLN A 97 -18.59 6.33 4.18
C GLN A 97 -19.45 5.22 4.76
N VAL A 98 -19.00 3.98 4.65
CA VAL A 98 -19.82 2.80 4.95
C VAL A 98 -19.32 2.18 6.24
N GLU A 99 -20.22 2.04 7.21
CA GLU A 99 -19.97 1.22 8.39
C GLU A 99 -20.49 -0.20 8.12
N LEU A 100 -19.57 -1.17 8.11
CA LEU A 100 -19.87 -2.59 7.99
C LEU A 100 -20.12 -3.15 9.39
N HIS A 101 -21.32 -3.69 9.61
CA HIS A 101 -21.74 -4.19 10.92
C HIS A 101 -21.30 -5.65 11.13
N LEU A 102 -20.52 -5.88 12.19
CA LEU A 102 -20.07 -7.21 12.60
C LEU A 102 -21.01 -7.83 13.63
N THR A 103 -20.96 -9.15 13.76
CA THR A 103 -21.87 -9.91 14.64
C THR A 103 -21.77 -9.56 16.13
N ASN A 104 -20.62 -9.06 16.59
CA ASN A 104 -20.45 -8.57 17.96
C ASN A 104 -20.93 -7.13 18.18
N GLY A 105 -21.49 -6.47 17.15
CA GLY A 105 -21.97 -5.09 17.21
C GLY A 105 -20.88 -4.04 17.00
N LEU A 106 -19.69 -4.42 16.52
CA LEU A 106 -18.75 -3.47 15.93
C LEU A 106 -19.31 -2.94 14.60
N ALA A 107 -19.04 -1.67 14.33
CA ALA A 107 -19.32 -1.00 13.07
C ALA A 107 -17.99 -0.38 12.62
N LEU A 108 -17.45 -0.84 11.51
CA LEU A 108 -16.11 -0.47 11.03
C LEU A 108 -16.16 -0.19 9.54
N THR A 109 -15.35 0.76 9.08
CA THR A 109 -15.11 0.94 7.64
C THR A 109 -14.31 -0.23 7.06
N TYR A 110 -14.35 -0.38 5.73
CA TYR A 110 -13.58 -1.40 5.04
C TYR A 110 -12.08 -1.30 5.38
N GLY A 111 -11.50 -0.10 5.26
CA GLY A 111 -10.09 0.14 5.56
C GLY A 111 -9.73 -0.16 7.01
N GLN A 112 -10.59 0.17 7.97
CA GLN A 112 -10.34 -0.21 9.37
C GLN A 112 -10.27 -1.72 9.56
N ILE A 113 -11.07 -2.51 8.84
CA ILE A 113 -11.00 -3.97 8.91
C ILE A 113 -9.71 -4.49 8.24
N VAL A 114 -9.32 -3.92 7.10
CA VAL A 114 -8.02 -4.23 6.45
C VAL A 114 -6.86 -4.01 7.42
N ALA A 115 -6.87 -2.89 8.16
CA ALA A 115 -5.80 -2.55 9.10
C ALA A 115 -5.80 -3.37 10.40
N LEU A 116 -6.94 -3.98 10.75
CA LEU A 116 -7.09 -4.77 11.97
C LEU A 116 -6.85 -6.27 11.76
N GLY A 117 -7.17 -6.78 10.55
CA GLY A 117 -6.91 -8.17 10.18
C GLY A 117 -5.43 -8.48 10.15
N GLY A 118 -5.05 -9.72 10.47
CA GLY A 118 -3.66 -10.21 10.43
C GLY A 118 -2.74 -9.68 11.55
N ASP A 119 -2.74 -8.38 11.80
CA ASP A 119 -1.83 -7.69 12.73
C ASP A 119 -2.32 -7.66 14.17
N PHE A 120 -3.61 -7.35 14.33
CA PHE A 120 -4.22 -7.18 15.64
C PHE A 120 -5.18 -8.31 15.97
N TYR A 121 -5.81 -8.88 14.95
CA TYR A 121 -6.77 -9.97 15.06
C TYR A 121 -6.36 -11.16 14.22
N GLY A 122 -6.35 -12.32 14.84
CA GLY A 122 -5.82 -13.56 14.29
C GLY A 122 -5.51 -14.57 15.39
N ILE A 123 -5.09 -15.76 15.00
CA ILE A 123 -4.71 -16.84 15.90
C ILE A 123 -3.21 -17.13 15.72
N ALA A 124 -2.37 -16.57 16.60
CA ALA A 124 -0.91 -16.54 16.43
C ALA A 124 -0.26 -17.93 16.29
N ASP A 125 -0.78 -18.95 16.96
CA ASP A 125 -0.28 -20.33 16.88
C ASP A 125 -0.92 -21.14 15.74
N ARG A 126 -1.81 -20.53 14.96
CA ARG A 126 -2.50 -21.16 13.83
C ARG A 126 -2.55 -20.24 12.61
N PRO A 127 -1.39 -19.91 11.99
CA PRO A 127 -1.37 -19.22 10.71
C PRO A 127 -2.29 -19.87 9.68
N ILE A 128 -2.91 -19.04 8.85
CA ILE A 128 -3.88 -19.42 7.83
C ILE A 128 -3.21 -20.29 6.78
N ALA A 129 -2.05 -19.87 6.28
CA ALA A 129 -1.34 -20.53 5.18
C ALA A 129 -0.78 -21.92 5.56
N ASP A 130 -0.66 -22.21 6.87
CA ASP A 130 -0.28 -23.54 7.36
C ASP A 130 -1.39 -24.59 7.20
N GLY A 131 -2.60 -24.18 6.81
CA GLY A 131 -3.66 -25.12 6.48
C GLY A 131 -3.27 -26.01 5.30
N SER A 132 -3.34 -27.32 5.53
CA SER A 132 -2.87 -28.36 4.59
C SER A 132 -3.73 -28.49 3.32
N THR A 133 -4.97 -28.00 3.37
CA THR A 133 -5.92 -28.01 2.26
C THR A 133 -6.61 -26.64 2.15
N PRO A 134 -7.19 -26.28 0.98
CA PRO A 134 -7.96 -25.05 0.86
C PRO A 134 -9.07 -24.90 1.91
N ALA A 135 -9.76 -25.99 2.26
CA ALA A 135 -10.80 -25.99 3.29
C ALA A 135 -10.25 -25.74 4.71
N ASP A 136 -9.10 -26.33 5.06
CA ASP A 136 -8.42 -26.07 6.34
C ASP A 136 -7.96 -24.60 6.43
N ARG A 137 -7.42 -24.04 5.34
CA ARG A 137 -7.06 -22.61 5.27
C ARG A 137 -8.28 -21.71 5.44
N GLN A 138 -9.40 -22.00 4.77
CA GLN A 138 -10.65 -21.27 4.96
C GLN A 138 -11.15 -21.35 6.41
N ALA A 139 -11.09 -22.52 7.04
CA ALA A 139 -11.49 -22.68 8.44
C ALA A 139 -10.60 -21.87 9.41
N ARG A 140 -9.29 -21.80 9.14
CA ARG A 140 -8.34 -20.98 9.90
C ARG A 140 -8.59 -19.49 9.69
N PHE A 141 -8.81 -19.07 8.45
CA PHE A 141 -9.20 -17.69 8.14
C PHE A 141 -10.47 -17.30 8.90
N THR A 142 -11.52 -18.11 8.85
CA THR A 142 -12.79 -17.84 9.55
C THR A 142 -12.56 -17.74 11.07
N ALA A 143 -11.71 -18.58 11.65
CA ALA A 143 -11.36 -18.48 13.07
C ALA A 143 -10.62 -17.17 13.40
N SER A 144 -9.69 -16.74 12.54
CA SER A 144 -8.98 -15.46 12.66
C SER A 144 -9.93 -14.28 12.55
N PHE A 145 -10.79 -14.24 11.52
CA PHE A 145 -11.81 -13.21 11.35
C PHE A 145 -12.76 -13.13 12.56
N ASN A 146 -13.20 -14.28 13.08
CA ASN A 146 -14.10 -14.34 14.25
C ASN A 146 -13.45 -13.78 15.53
N SER A 147 -12.12 -13.74 15.63
CA SER A 147 -11.44 -13.05 16.73
C SER A 147 -11.71 -11.54 16.74
N LEU A 148 -11.97 -10.93 15.57
CA LEU A 148 -12.45 -9.56 15.43
C LEU A 148 -13.99 -9.49 15.52
N ALA A 149 -14.68 -10.31 14.72
CA ALA A 149 -16.09 -10.08 14.39
C ALA A 149 -17.11 -10.66 15.38
N VAL A 150 -16.71 -11.63 16.22
CA VAL A 150 -17.64 -12.38 17.09
C VAL A 150 -17.39 -12.14 18.57
N LEU A 151 -16.14 -11.96 18.98
CA LEU A 151 -15.82 -11.83 20.41
C LEU A 151 -16.31 -10.47 20.97
N PRO A 152 -17.06 -10.45 22.09
CA PRO A 152 -17.51 -9.19 22.70
C PRO A 152 -16.37 -8.27 23.16
N ALA A 153 -15.26 -8.86 23.62
CA ALA A 153 -14.08 -8.11 24.08
C ALA A 153 -13.42 -7.28 22.96
N SER A 154 -13.57 -7.70 21.70
CA SER A 154 -12.97 -7.03 20.54
C SER A 154 -13.60 -5.66 20.29
N ARG A 155 -14.80 -5.38 20.81
CA ARG A 155 -15.48 -4.09 20.62
C ARG A 155 -14.66 -2.92 21.17
N ASP A 156 -14.33 -3.00 22.46
CA ASP A 156 -13.58 -1.94 23.16
C ASP A 156 -12.10 -1.97 22.76
N GLU A 157 -11.56 -3.16 22.47
CA GLU A 157 -10.17 -3.34 22.10
C GLU A 157 -9.86 -2.73 20.71
N ALA A 158 -10.70 -2.99 19.70
CA ALA A 158 -10.53 -2.44 18.36
C ALA A 158 -10.57 -0.91 18.38
N GLN A 159 -11.49 -0.31 19.14
CA GLN A 159 -11.55 1.15 19.29
C GLN A 159 -10.28 1.74 19.90
N LYS A 160 -9.69 1.08 20.90
CA LYS A 160 -8.41 1.51 21.51
C LYS A 160 -7.26 1.40 20.52
N ILE A 161 -7.20 0.31 19.74
CA ILE A 161 -6.18 0.11 18.71
C ILE A 161 -6.26 1.22 17.66
N LEU A 162 -7.46 1.47 17.13
CA LEU A 162 -7.71 2.53 16.14
C LEU A 162 -7.38 3.93 16.68
N GLN A 163 -7.63 4.16 17.98
CA GLN A 163 -7.25 5.44 18.61
C GLN A 163 -5.73 5.64 18.68
N VAL A 164 -4.95 4.58 18.92
CA VAL A 164 -3.48 4.66 18.85
C VAL A 164 -3.02 4.87 17.41
N MET A 165 -3.61 4.13 16.45
CA MET A 165 -3.33 4.27 15.01
C MET A 165 -3.62 5.68 14.48
N LYS A 166 -4.61 6.39 15.05
CA LYS A 166 -4.87 7.80 14.72
C LYS A 166 -3.65 8.71 14.97
N THR A 167 -2.76 8.35 15.89
CA THR A 167 -1.51 9.10 16.15
C THR A 167 -0.58 9.04 14.94
N GLU A 168 -0.39 7.84 14.39
CA GLU A 168 0.38 7.61 13.16
C GLU A 168 -0.22 8.36 11.98
N ILE A 169 -1.53 8.20 11.75
CA ILE A 169 -2.26 8.87 10.66
C ILE A 169 -2.12 10.39 10.75
N ASN A 170 -2.25 10.96 11.94
CA ASN A 170 -2.10 12.41 12.14
C ASN A 170 -0.68 12.89 11.82
N ALA A 171 0.35 12.13 12.19
CA ALA A 171 1.74 12.48 11.92
C ALA A 171 2.03 12.44 10.42
N ALA A 172 1.58 11.39 9.71
CA ALA A 172 1.69 11.29 8.27
C ALA A 172 0.95 12.45 7.56
N ASN A 173 -0.29 12.74 7.95
CA ASN A 173 -1.06 13.85 7.39
C ASN A 173 -0.38 15.20 7.60
N GLN A 174 0.24 15.42 8.76
CA GLN A 174 0.98 16.64 9.02
C GLN A 174 2.22 16.73 8.14
N ALA A 175 2.96 15.64 7.96
CA ALA A 175 4.11 15.59 7.05
C ALA A 175 3.69 15.94 5.60
N ILE A 176 2.58 15.37 5.11
CA ILE A 176 2.03 15.67 3.77
C ILE A 176 1.72 17.17 3.64
N LYS A 177 1.02 17.76 4.62
CA LYS A 177 0.68 19.20 4.62
C LYS A 177 1.93 20.08 4.64
N ASP A 178 2.97 19.65 5.36
CA ASP A 178 4.25 20.35 5.43
C ASP A 178 5.11 20.13 4.18
N GLY A 179 4.71 19.23 3.28
CA GLY A 179 5.44 18.83 2.07
C GLY A 179 6.68 18.00 2.38
N LYS A 180 6.73 17.37 3.55
CA LYS A 180 7.76 16.40 3.94
C LYS A 180 7.35 15.00 3.47
N GLN A 181 8.32 14.10 3.41
CA GLN A 181 8.02 12.69 3.15
C GLN A 181 7.39 12.06 4.40
N PRO A 182 6.24 11.37 4.28
CA PRO A 182 5.57 10.76 5.42
C PRO A 182 6.41 9.74 6.19
N HIS A 183 7.35 9.04 5.53
CA HIS A 183 8.26 8.15 6.25
C HIS A 183 9.12 8.84 7.30
N GLU A 184 9.43 10.14 7.14
CA GLU A 184 10.18 10.89 8.15
C GLU A 184 9.40 10.98 9.46
N ALA A 185 8.08 11.14 9.38
CA ALA A 185 7.21 11.14 10.55
C ALA A 185 7.13 9.75 11.19
N TYR A 186 7.08 8.68 10.39
CA TYR A 186 7.13 7.31 10.90
C TYR A 186 8.46 6.99 11.60
N ASP A 187 9.58 7.49 11.06
CA ASP A 187 10.90 7.35 11.67
C ASP A 187 10.99 8.11 13.00
N GLU A 188 10.38 9.29 13.11
CA GLU A 188 10.31 10.10 14.34
C GLU A 188 9.44 9.45 15.43
N LEU A 189 8.29 8.88 15.07
CA LEU A 189 7.40 8.15 16.00
C LEU A 189 8.08 6.91 16.59
N GLY A 190 8.92 6.26 15.79
CA GLY A 190 9.60 5.02 16.17
C GLY A 190 8.62 3.93 16.62
N ASP A 191 9.04 3.11 17.60
CA ASP A 191 8.28 1.94 18.03
C ASP A 191 7.37 2.22 19.25
N THR A 192 7.09 3.49 19.53
CA THR A 192 6.27 3.89 20.69
C THR A 192 4.86 3.29 20.63
N LEU A 193 4.27 3.29 19.44
CA LEU A 193 2.92 2.79 19.19
C LEU A 193 2.84 1.27 19.39
N SER A 194 3.85 0.52 18.96
CA SER A 194 3.94 -0.93 19.18
C SER A 194 3.88 -1.32 20.65
N GLY A 195 4.46 -0.51 21.54
CA GLY A 195 4.35 -0.70 22.99
C GLY A 195 2.93 -0.51 23.51
N GLU A 196 2.20 0.48 23.02
CA GLU A 196 0.80 0.73 23.41
C GLU A 196 -0.14 -0.34 22.85
N TRP A 197 0.03 -0.72 21.58
CA TRP A 197 -0.73 -1.83 20.98
C TRP A 197 -0.49 -3.16 21.69
N ASN A 198 0.76 -3.42 22.11
CA ASN A 198 1.06 -4.60 22.90
C ASN A 198 0.29 -4.61 24.23
N LYS A 199 0.23 -3.47 24.94
CA LYS A 199 -0.55 -3.34 26.18
C LYS A 199 -2.04 -3.55 25.95
N ILE A 200 -2.60 -2.92 24.91
CA ILE A 200 -4.02 -3.02 24.57
C ILE A 200 -4.40 -4.49 24.31
N THR A 201 -3.53 -5.24 23.65
CA THR A 201 -3.75 -6.65 23.28
C THR A 201 -3.30 -7.65 24.36
N GLY A 202 -3.20 -7.21 25.62
CA GLY A 202 -2.98 -8.07 26.79
C GLY A 202 -1.50 -8.36 27.12
N GLY A 203 -0.58 -7.58 26.57
CA GLY A 203 0.86 -7.63 26.87
C GLY A 203 1.34 -6.48 27.75
N GLY A 204 2.66 -6.32 27.82
CA GLY A 204 3.34 -5.22 28.51
C GLY A 204 3.29 -5.31 30.04
N SER A 205 4.19 -4.59 30.69
CA SER A 205 4.33 -4.51 32.14
C SER A 205 4.85 -3.13 32.56
N LEU A 206 4.90 -2.87 33.87
CA LEU A 206 5.51 -1.66 34.42
C LEU A 206 7.00 -1.53 34.07
N ALA A 207 7.69 -2.66 33.87
CA ALA A 207 9.12 -2.70 33.56
C ALA A 207 9.42 -2.63 32.06
N SER A 208 8.47 -3.04 31.20
CA SER A 208 8.64 -3.04 29.76
C SER A 208 7.29 -2.93 29.04
N PRO A 209 7.09 -1.98 28.12
CA PRO A 209 5.88 -1.94 27.31
C PRO A 209 5.73 -3.14 26.37
N LEU A 210 6.80 -3.92 26.19
CA LEU A 210 6.90 -4.97 25.17
C LEU A 210 6.77 -6.37 25.77
N PHE A 211 7.06 -6.54 27.07
CA PHE A 211 7.00 -7.84 27.74
C PHE A 211 6.05 -7.82 28.95
N PRO A 212 5.20 -8.85 29.12
CA PRO A 212 4.99 -10.00 28.24
C PRO A 212 4.39 -9.64 26.86
N LEU A 213 4.46 -10.59 25.91
CA LEU A 213 3.89 -10.40 24.58
C LEU A 213 2.36 -10.51 24.63
N GLY A 214 1.68 -9.45 24.20
CA GLY A 214 0.25 -9.42 23.88
C GLY A 214 -0.03 -10.04 22.53
N ARG A 215 -1.30 -10.08 22.11
CA ARG A 215 -1.71 -10.72 20.85
C ARG A 215 -1.01 -10.09 19.64
N TYR A 216 -0.88 -8.77 19.59
CA TYR A 216 -0.19 -8.02 18.53
C TYR A 216 1.25 -8.52 18.31
N LEU A 217 2.08 -8.54 19.36
CA LEU A 217 3.47 -9.01 19.23
C LEU A 217 3.57 -10.53 19.01
N LYS A 218 2.59 -11.32 19.44
CA LYS A 218 2.54 -12.76 19.14
C LYS A 218 2.26 -13.01 17.67
N LEU A 219 1.30 -12.30 17.09
CA LEU A 219 1.02 -12.36 15.66
C LEU A 219 2.27 -11.96 14.86
N ALA A 220 2.94 -10.88 15.26
CA ALA A 220 4.21 -10.44 14.68
C ALA A 220 5.31 -11.52 14.64
N ALA A 221 5.33 -12.43 15.62
CA ALA A 221 6.36 -13.45 15.75
C ALA A 221 6.15 -14.63 14.79
N SER A 222 4.91 -14.93 14.41
CA SER A 222 4.49 -16.04 13.53
C SER A 222 3.76 -15.56 12.27
N ASN A 223 4.07 -14.35 11.80
CA ASN A 223 3.36 -13.64 10.73
C ASN A 223 3.74 -14.07 9.31
N TRP A 224 4.10 -15.33 9.04
CA TRP A 224 4.42 -15.68 7.64
C TRP A 224 3.22 -15.55 6.70
N ASP A 225 1.98 -15.53 7.19
CA ASP A 225 0.78 -15.18 6.39
C ASP A 225 0.87 -13.80 5.69
N HIS A 226 1.88 -12.99 5.99
CA HIS A 226 2.15 -11.69 5.37
C HIS A 226 3.10 -11.77 4.18
N PHE A 227 3.82 -12.88 4.00
CA PHE A 227 4.96 -12.93 3.10
C PHE A 227 4.72 -13.80 1.87
N GLY A 228 4.94 -13.24 0.68
CA GLY A 228 5.03 -13.95 -0.60
C GLY A 228 3.92 -14.98 -0.83
N GLU A 229 4.31 -16.23 -1.09
CA GLU A 229 3.34 -17.32 -1.34
C GLU A 229 2.36 -17.56 -0.18
N TRP A 230 2.75 -17.26 1.05
CA TRP A 230 1.93 -17.48 2.23
C TRP A 230 0.82 -16.42 2.34
N ALA A 231 1.11 -15.15 2.02
CA ALA A 231 0.10 -14.10 1.88
C ALA A 231 -0.88 -14.39 0.76
N LEU A 232 -0.39 -14.88 -0.37
CA LEU A 232 -1.27 -15.33 -1.46
C LEU A 232 -2.25 -16.41 -0.98
N LEU A 233 -1.78 -17.41 -0.23
CA LEU A 233 -2.63 -18.46 0.32
C LEU A 233 -3.63 -17.95 1.37
N ALA A 234 -3.22 -16.99 2.21
CA ALA A 234 -4.09 -16.38 3.22
C ALA A 234 -5.19 -15.54 2.57
N TYR A 235 -4.85 -14.69 1.60
CA TYR A 235 -5.81 -13.93 0.79
C TYR A 235 -6.79 -14.87 0.07
N GLN A 236 -6.30 -15.88 -0.66
CA GLN A 236 -7.18 -16.82 -1.38
C GLN A 236 -8.17 -17.52 -0.46
N ALA A 237 -7.74 -17.91 0.75
CA ALA A 237 -8.63 -18.53 1.73
C ALA A 237 -9.69 -17.55 2.22
N GLY A 238 -9.29 -16.31 2.54
CA GLY A 238 -10.20 -15.28 3.03
C GLY A 238 -11.19 -14.79 1.99
N HIS A 239 -10.71 -14.46 0.80
CA HIS A 239 -11.52 -14.02 -0.32
C HIS A 239 -12.52 -15.10 -0.73
N ALA A 240 -12.10 -16.38 -0.79
CA ALA A 240 -13.04 -17.47 -1.06
C ALA A 240 -14.17 -17.58 0.00
N ALA A 241 -13.85 -17.35 1.28
CA ALA A 241 -14.86 -17.32 2.34
C ALA A 241 -15.80 -16.11 2.20
N ALA A 242 -15.27 -14.94 1.80
CA ALA A 242 -16.05 -13.76 1.50
C ALA A 242 -16.99 -13.96 0.30
N LEU A 243 -16.53 -14.58 -0.79
CA LEU A 243 -17.38 -14.92 -1.94
C LEU A 243 -18.48 -15.91 -1.56
N GLN A 244 -18.19 -16.90 -0.72
CA GLN A 244 -19.21 -17.81 -0.19
C GLN A 244 -20.27 -17.05 0.62
N GLN A 245 -19.86 -16.09 1.45
CA GLN A 245 -20.77 -15.22 2.19
C GLN A 245 -21.58 -14.31 1.27
N ALA A 246 -21.00 -13.78 0.19
CA ALA A 246 -21.73 -13.01 -0.82
C ALA A 246 -22.80 -13.85 -1.54
N ALA A 247 -22.50 -15.13 -1.83
CA ALA A 247 -23.48 -16.05 -2.40
C ALA A 247 -24.60 -16.43 -1.40
N LEU A 248 -24.34 -16.35 -0.09
CA LEU A 248 -25.40 -16.43 0.93
C LEU A 248 -26.25 -15.17 0.93
N ALA A 249 -25.63 -13.99 0.87
CA ALA A 249 -26.31 -12.71 0.78
C ALA A 249 -27.23 -12.62 -0.45
N HIS A 250 -26.80 -13.17 -1.59
CA HIS A 250 -27.64 -13.31 -2.78
C HIS A 250 -28.95 -14.06 -2.49
N LYS A 251 -28.88 -15.14 -1.72
CA LYS A 251 -30.02 -16.01 -1.42
C LYS A 251 -30.93 -15.41 -0.35
N SER A 252 -30.36 -14.74 0.64
CA SER A 252 -31.12 -14.13 1.74
C SER A 252 -31.78 -12.82 1.33
N GLY A 253 -31.14 -12.05 0.44
CA GLY A 253 -31.56 -10.70 0.07
C GLY A 253 -31.44 -9.70 1.23
N VAL A 254 -30.63 -10.02 2.25
CA VAL A 254 -30.44 -9.22 3.46
C VAL A 254 -29.14 -8.44 3.34
N ASP A 255 -29.21 -7.10 3.43
CA ASP A 255 -28.03 -6.22 3.31
C ASP A 255 -26.93 -6.55 4.32
N GLN A 256 -27.30 -6.96 5.55
CA GLN A 256 -26.32 -7.36 6.57
C GLN A 256 -25.45 -8.56 6.14
N ASP A 257 -25.97 -9.48 5.31
CA ASP A 257 -25.16 -10.61 4.83
C ASP A 257 -24.11 -10.15 3.80
N LEU A 258 -24.42 -9.11 3.01
CA LEU A 258 -23.48 -8.48 2.07
C LEU A 258 -22.45 -7.63 2.82
N GLU A 259 -22.86 -6.89 3.85
CA GLU A 259 -21.93 -6.20 4.74
C GLU A 259 -20.93 -7.18 5.38
N LEU A 260 -21.39 -8.34 5.84
CA LEU A 260 -20.53 -9.38 6.37
C LEU A 260 -19.58 -9.94 5.31
N ALA A 261 -20.04 -10.11 4.06
CA ALA A 261 -19.18 -10.52 2.95
C ALA A 261 -18.07 -9.49 2.70
N TYR A 262 -18.40 -8.20 2.67
CA TYR A 262 -17.40 -7.13 2.56
C TYR A 262 -16.45 -7.09 3.75
N ALA A 263 -16.93 -7.30 4.97
CA ALA A 263 -16.09 -7.35 6.16
C ALA A 263 -15.10 -8.53 6.13
N MET A 264 -15.55 -9.71 5.70
CA MET A 264 -14.66 -10.85 5.47
C MET A 264 -13.65 -10.55 4.36
N ASN A 265 -14.08 -9.89 3.29
CA ASN A 265 -13.19 -9.52 2.20
C ASN A 265 -12.14 -8.51 2.65
N ALA A 266 -12.51 -7.50 3.42
CA ALA A 266 -11.59 -6.51 3.98
C ALA A 266 -10.52 -7.17 4.85
N PHE A 267 -10.91 -8.16 5.68
CA PHE A 267 -9.96 -8.92 6.49
C PHE A 267 -9.01 -9.77 5.62
N ALA A 268 -9.49 -10.28 4.48
CA ALA A 268 -8.66 -10.99 3.50
C ALA A 268 -7.73 -10.05 2.74
N ASP A 269 -8.22 -8.86 2.38
CA ASP A 269 -7.49 -7.84 1.64
C ASP A 269 -6.29 -7.31 2.41
N HIS A 270 -6.25 -7.45 3.74
CA HIS A 270 -5.02 -7.25 4.51
C HIS A 270 -3.83 -7.98 3.85
N PHE A 271 -3.98 -9.30 3.64
CA PHE A 271 -2.97 -10.13 3.00
C PHE A 271 -2.80 -9.83 1.50
N LEU A 272 -3.84 -9.31 0.83
CA LEU A 272 -3.71 -8.81 -0.54
C LEU A 272 -2.81 -7.58 -0.58
N THR A 273 -2.97 -6.65 0.37
CA THR A 273 -2.20 -5.42 0.43
C THR A 273 -0.73 -5.66 0.81
N ASP A 274 -0.44 -6.70 1.60
CA ASP A 274 0.92 -7.16 1.87
C ASP A 274 1.66 -7.58 0.58
N LEU A 275 0.94 -8.13 -0.41
CA LEU A 275 1.51 -8.44 -1.74
C LEU A 275 1.86 -7.18 -2.55
N PHE A 276 1.65 -5.98 -2.03
CA PHE A 276 2.12 -4.72 -2.60
C PHE A 276 3.13 -4.02 -1.69
N SER A 277 3.67 -4.72 -0.69
CA SER A 277 4.79 -4.24 0.11
C SER A 277 6.08 -4.95 -0.29
N GLY A 278 7.07 -4.20 -0.79
CA GLY A 278 8.35 -4.77 -1.24
C GLY A 278 9.02 -5.70 -0.21
N GLY A 279 8.94 -5.35 1.08
CA GLY A 279 9.47 -6.14 2.20
C GLY A 279 8.78 -7.49 2.43
N HIS A 280 7.61 -7.69 1.86
CA HIS A 280 6.79 -8.88 2.04
C HIS A 280 6.91 -9.84 0.86
N LEU A 281 7.45 -9.40 -0.28
CA LEU A 281 7.44 -10.21 -1.52
C LEU A 281 8.40 -11.39 -1.51
N ARG A 282 9.70 -11.14 -1.27
CA ARG A 282 10.78 -12.13 -1.47
C ARG A 282 11.52 -12.50 -0.19
N VAL A 283 11.09 -12.00 0.96
CA VAL A 283 11.70 -12.31 2.26
C VAL A 283 11.30 -13.74 2.67
N PRO A 284 12.25 -14.68 2.83
CA PRO A 284 11.94 -16.07 3.17
C PRO A 284 11.65 -16.23 4.67
N ARG A 285 10.62 -15.54 5.17
CA ARG A 285 10.28 -15.37 6.59
C ARG A 285 10.18 -16.71 7.33
N LYS A 286 9.36 -17.63 6.79
CA LYS A 286 9.13 -18.94 7.39
C LYS A 286 10.38 -19.81 7.36
N GLN A 287 11.06 -19.86 6.22
CA GLN A 287 12.28 -20.65 6.05
C GLN A 287 13.43 -20.13 6.93
N LEU A 288 13.51 -18.83 7.19
CA LEU A 288 14.45 -18.24 8.15
C LEU A 288 14.12 -18.65 9.60
N ALA A 289 12.85 -18.62 9.98
CA ALA A 289 12.42 -19.09 11.30
C ALA A 289 12.73 -20.59 11.51
N ASP A 290 12.54 -21.41 10.46
CA ASP A 290 12.83 -22.85 10.49
C ASP A 290 14.34 -23.16 10.50
N SER A 291 15.16 -22.35 9.82
CA SER A 291 16.59 -22.62 9.62
C SER A 291 17.49 -22.07 10.72
N VAL A 292 17.00 -21.15 11.55
CA VAL A 292 17.80 -20.46 12.57
C VAL A 292 17.35 -20.87 13.97
N THR A 293 18.30 -21.21 14.85
CA THR A 293 18.02 -21.53 16.25
C THR A 293 18.59 -20.44 17.19
N PRO A 294 17.77 -19.85 18.08
CA PRO A 294 16.32 -20.01 18.19
C PRO A 294 15.58 -19.34 17.01
N SER A 295 14.37 -19.82 16.69
CA SER A 295 13.55 -19.33 15.55
C SER A 295 13.30 -17.84 15.60
N ASP A 296 13.15 -17.27 16.80
CA ASP A 296 12.99 -15.84 17.03
C ASP A 296 14.15 -15.00 16.45
N VAL A 297 15.37 -15.56 16.40
CA VAL A 297 16.51 -14.89 15.75
C VAL A 297 16.36 -14.91 14.23
N GLY A 298 15.84 -15.99 13.65
CA GLY A 298 15.49 -16.07 12.23
C GLY A 298 14.44 -15.02 11.84
N SER A 299 13.37 -14.93 12.62
CA SER A 299 12.38 -13.87 12.51
C SER A 299 13.01 -12.49 12.72
N LEU A 300 13.88 -12.30 13.70
CA LEU A 300 14.51 -10.99 13.92
C LEU A 300 15.36 -10.54 12.73
N ILE A 301 16.17 -11.43 12.15
CA ILE A 301 17.07 -11.07 11.05
C ILE A 301 16.33 -10.87 9.72
N SER A 302 15.19 -11.53 9.49
CA SER A 302 14.42 -11.32 8.26
C SER A 302 13.91 -9.88 8.15
N ARG A 303 13.74 -9.18 9.29
CA ARG A 303 13.32 -7.77 9.33
C ARG A 303 14.28 -6.83 8.60
N PHE A 304 15.58 -7.14 8.59
CA PHE A 304 16.54 -6.29 7.88
C PHE A 304 16.36 -6.33 6.36
N MET A 305 16.01 -7.50 5.82
CA MET A 305 15.68 -7.61 4.40
C MET A 305 14.32 -7.00 4.09
N HIS A 306 13.34 -7.22 4.97
CA HIS A 306 12.02 -6.58 4.89
C HIS A 306 12.13 -5.06 4.81
N ASP A 307 12.86 -4.43 5.73
CA ASP A 307 13.03 -2.97 5.78
C ASP A 307 13.90 -2.48 4.59
N GLU A 308 14.89 -3.26 4.15
CA GLU A 308 15.70 -2.96 2.96
C GLU A 308 14.84 -2.93 1.69
N ASP A 309 14.07 -3.99 1.44
CA ASP A 309 13.21 -4.13 0.27
C ASP A 309 12.07 -3.10 0.29
N SER A 310 11.47 -2.83 1.45
CA SER A 310 10.45 -1.79 1.59
C SER A 310 11.00 -0.39 1.29
N LYS A 311 12.21 -0.08 1.78
CA LYS A 311 12.82 1.25 1.63
C LYS A 311 13.28 1.55 0.20
N PHE A 312 13.91 0.59 -0.45
CA PHE A 312 14.52 0.81 -1.77
C PHE A 312 13.59 0.42 -2.93
N GLY A 313 12.55 -0.35 -2.65
CA GLY A 313 11.57 -0.80 -3.61
C GLY A 313 12.07 -1.94 -4.48
N LEU A 314 11.15 -2.80 -4.90
CA LEU A 314 11.41 -3.88 -5.84
C LEU A 314 10.74 -3.58 -7.18
N LYS A 315 11.51 -3.66 -8.25
CA LYS A 315 11.02 -3.63 -9.62
C LYS A 315 10.26 -4.93 -9.88
N VAL A 316 8.95 -4.78 -10.09
CA VAL A 316 8.03 -5.90 -10.24
C VAL A 316 7.26 -5.81 -11.55
N SER A 317 6.58 -6.90 -11.89
CA SER A 317 5.61 -6.97 -12.97
C SER A 317 4.45 -7.87 -12.56
N ASN A 318 3.26 -7.67 -13.12
CA ASN A 318 2.08 -8.52 -12.87
C ASN A 318 1.67 -9.33 -14.11
N ALA A 319 0.59 -10.10 -13.98
CA ALA A 319 0.03 -10.91 -15.08
C ALA A 319 -0.70 -10.08 -16.15
N GLN A 320 -0.95 -8.79 -15.90
CA GLN A 320 -1.52 -7.85 -16.87
C GLN A 320 -0.44 -7.16 -17.74
N GLY A 321 0.84 -7.38 -17.43
CA GLY A 321 1.97 -6.80 -18.16
C GLY A 321 2.45 -5.47 -17.61
N ASP A 322 1.86 -4.98 -16.53
CA ASP A 322 2.31 -3.78 -15.84
C ASP A 322 3.68 -3.97 -15.21
N ARG A 323 4.43 -2.87 -15.07
CA ARG A 323 5.74 -2.83 -14.43
C ARG A 323 5.87 -1.56 -13.60
N TRP A 324 6.35 -1.69 -12.37
CA TRP A 324 6.54 -0.55 -11.47
C TRP A 324 7.61 -0.85 -10.42
N ASN A 325 7.99 0.17 -9.63
CA ASN A 325 8.78 -0.01 -8.42
C ASN A 325 7.83 -0.12 -7.21
N CYS A 326 7.87 -1.26 -6.54
CA CYS A 326 7.03 -1.61 -5.39
C CYS A 326 7.80 -1.31 -4.10
N TYR A 327 7.57 -0.14 -3.51
CA TYR A 327 8.04 0.14 -2.15
C TYR A 327 7.14 -0.58 -1.14
N GLY A 328 7.50 -0.55 0.13
CA GLY A 328 6.77 -1.29 1.15
C GLY A 328 6.38 -0.44 2.35
N ASP A 329 6.28 -1.11 3.48
CA ASP A 329 5.84 -0.54 4.75
C ASP A 329 6.50 0.82 5.01
N LYS A 330 5.69 1.79 5.44
CA LYS A 330 6.08 3.19 5.74
C LYS A 330 6.31 4.05 4.51
N ARG A 331 6.10 3.51 3.31
CA ARG A 331 6.32 4.22 2.04
C ARG A 331 5.04 4.49 1.28
N TYR A 332 3.88 3.98 1.74
CA TYR A 332 2.64 4.13 0.99
C TYR A 332 2.36 5.59 0.65
N PHE A 333 2.57 6.53 1.57
CA PHE A 333 2.32 7.95 1.29
C PHE A 333 3.53 8.73 0.76
N ASP A 334 4.70 8.11 0.58
CA ASP A 334 5.88 8.76 0.03
C ASP A 334 5.66 9.12 -1.45
N THR A 335 6.31 10.18 -1.94
CA THR A 335 6.11 10.63 -3.32
C THR A 335 6.51 9.60 -4.36
N VAL A 336 7.51 8.76 -4.04
CA VAL A 336 8.05 7.71 -4.92
C VAL A 336 7.12 6.51 -5.10
N ASP A 337 6.15 6.32 -4.19
CA ASP A 337 5.30 5.13 -4.18
C ASP A 337 4.00 5.30 -4.99
N SER A 338 3.85 6.39 -5.74
CA SER A 338 2.62 6.70 -6.48
C SER A 338 2.17 5.59 -7.42
N SER A 339 3.11 4.95 -8.11
CA SER A 339 2.82 3.84 -9.03
C SER A 339 2.34 2.59 -8.28
N ASN A 340 2.97 2.25 -7.15
CA ASN A 340 2.59 1.10 -6.35
C ASN A 340 1.22 1.32 -5.67
N ARG A 341 0.99 2.52 -5.12
CA ARG A 341 -0.31 2.96 -4.61
C ARG A 341 -1.44 2.73 -5.61
N LEU A 342 -1.23 3.10 -6.87
CA LEU A 342 -2.22 2.88 -7.92
C LEU A 342 -2.53 1.38 -8.09
N ARG A 343 -1.50 0.53 -8.09
CA ARG A 343 -1.67 -0.92 -8.28
C ARG A 343 -2.39 -1.59 -7.13
N VAL A 344 -2.04 -1.26 -5.89
CA VAL A 344 -2.71 -1.85 -4.73
C VAL A 344 -4.18 -1.43 -4.64
N LYS A 345 -4.50 -0.17 -4.94
CA LYS A 345 -5.89 0.31 -4.99
C LYS A 345 -6.70 -0.42 -6.06
N GLN A 346 -6.13 -0.59 -7.26
CA GLN A 346 -6.76 -1.32 -8.35
C GLN A 346 -7.04 -2.78 -7.94
N ALA A 347 -6.09 -3.45 -7.29
CA ALA A 347 -6.27 -4.82 -6.82
C ALA A 347 -7.37 -4.94 -5.74
N VAL A 348 -7.39 -4.02 -4.77
CA VAL A 348 -8.42 -3.98 -3.73
C VAL A 348 -9.80 -3.68 -4.33
N GLN A 349 -9.91 -2.75 -5.27
CA GLN A 349 -11.18 -2.49 -5.97
C GLN A 349 -11.66 -3.73 -6.73
N GLN A 350 -10.76 -4.45 -7.40
CA GLN A 350 -11.11 -5.71 -8.08
C GLN A 350 -11.60 -6.78 -7.10
N SER A 351 -10.96 -6.92 -5.93
CA SER A 351 -11.39 -7.82 -4.86
C SER A 351 -12.81 -7.46 -4.37
N VAL A 352 -13.08 -6.17 -4.14
CA VAL A 352 -14.42 -5.67 -3.77
C VAL A 352 -15.46 -5.93 -4.86
N ASP A 353 -15.12 -5.71 -6.12
CA ASP A 353 -16.01 -5.91 -7.26
C ASP A 353 -16.35 -7.40 -7.46
N GLU A 354 -15.42 -8.31 -7.18
CA GLU A 354 -15.63 -9.76 -7.19
C GLU A 354 -16.70 -10.18 -6.17
N VAL A 355 -16.62 -9.67 -4.93
CA VAL A 355 -17.64 -9.89 -3.90
C VAL A 355 -19.02 -9.46 -4.40
N PHE A 356 -19.11 -8.26 -4.98
CA PHE A 356 -20.38 -7.74 -5.49
C PHE A 356 -20.90 -8.54 -6.70
N ALA A 357 -20.01 -8.97 -7.60
CA ALA A 357 -20.37 -9.81 -8.74
C ALA A 357 -20.95 -11.15 -8.29
N VAL A 358 -20.41 -11.75 -7.22
CA VAL A 358 -20.97 -12.97 -6.61
C VAL A 358 -22.30 -12.68 -5.93
N PHE A 359 -22.45 -11.54 -5.24
CA PHE A 359 -23.75 -11.14 -4.68
C PHE A 359 -24.84 -11.00 -5.75
N LEU A 360 -24.52 -10.42 -6.91
CA LEU A 360 -25.49 -10.28 -8.00
C LEU A 360 -25.83 -11.61 -8.67
N SER A 361 -24.85 -12.49 -8.86
CA SER A 361 -25.01 -13.73 -9.65
C SER A 361 -25.35 -14.97 -8.83
N GLY A 362 -25.00 -14.99 -7.54
CA GLY A 362 -25.02 -16.17 -6.68
C GLY A 362 -23.95 -17.21 -7.01
N VAL A 363 -23.01 -16.91 -7.92
CA VAL A 363 -22.01 -17.87 -8.44
C VAL A 363 -20.64 -17.57 -7.87
N VAL A 364 -20.13 -18.47 -7.01
CA VAL A 364 -18.76 -18.39 -6.49
C VAL A 364 -17.76 -18.83 -7.55
N VAL A 365 -16.71 -18.03 -7.78
CA VAL A 365 -15.63 -18.36 -8.72
C VAL A 365 -14.39 -18.89 -7.98
N PRO A 366 -13.57 -19.74 -8.62
CA PRO A 366 -12.35 -20.27 -8.01
C PRO A 366 -11.18 -19.27 -8.10
N PRO A 367 -10.08 -19.47 -7.33
CA PRO A 367 -8.97 -18.51 -7.27
C PRO A 367 -8.31 -18.16 -8.59
N GLU A 368 -8.30 -19.06 -9.57
CA GLU A 368 -7.74 -18.83 -10.90
C GLU A 368 -8.52 -17.77 -11.70
N ALA A 369 -9.74 -17.45 -11.26
CA ALA A 369 -10.60 -16.45 -11.87
C ALA A 369 -10.60 -15.10 -11.13
N TYR A 370 -9.88 -14.95 -10.01
CA TYR A 370 -9.79 -13.69 -9.28
C TYR A 370 -9.02 -12.67 -10.14
N ALA A 371 -9.70 -11.62 -10.58
CA ALA A 371 -9.12 -10.48 -11.26
C ALA A 371 -8.10 -9.74 -10.38
N ALA A 372 -8.34 -9.63 -9.07
CA ALA A 372 -7.41 -9.03 -8.12
C ALA A 372 -6.02 -9.71 -8.17
N LEU A 373 -5.97 -11.04 -8.30
CA LEU A 373 -4.73 -11.80 -8.41
C LEU A 373 -4.00 -11.62 -9.75
N ARG A 374 -4.61 -10.98 -10.75
CA ARG A 374 -3.91 -10.60 -11.98
C ARG A 374 -3.09 -9.33 -11.79
N SER A 375 -3.41 -8.53 -10.78
CA SER A 375 -2.79 -7.23 -10.48
C SER A 375 -1.58 -7.35 -9.54
N VAL A 376 -1.49 -8.44 -8.77
CA VAL A 376 -0.37 -8.65 -7.82
C VAL A 376 0.98 -8.89 -8.54
N PRO A 377 2.11 -8.54 -7.90
CA PRO A 377 3.45 -8.89 -8.38
C PRO A 377 3.63 -10.38 -8.67
N ASP A 378 4.37 -10.68 -9.73
CA ASP A 378 4.85 -12.02 -10.06
C ASP A 378 5.91 -12.47 -9.04
N LEU A 379 5.47 -13.23 -8.04
CA LEU A 379 6.31 -13.73 -6.95
C LEU A 379 7.48 -14.58 -7.46
N THR A 380 7.27 -15.40 -8.51
CA THR A 380 8.34 -16.23 -9.06
C THR A 380 9.47 -15.39 -9.65
N LYS A 381 9.14 -14.26 -10.30
CA LYS A 381 10.15 -13.34 -10.82
C LYS A 381 10.87 -12.59 -9.71
N VAL A 382 10.17 -12.05 -8.72
CA VAL A 382 10.79 -11.22 -7.67
C VAL A 382 11.67 -12.06 -6.71
N GLU A 383 11.31 -13.33 -6.48
CA GLU A 383 12.10 -14.28 -5.69
C GLU A 383 13.33 -14.83 -6.42
N ASN A 384 13.39 -14.69 -7.75
CA ASN A 384 14.53 -15.15 -8.53
C ASN A 384 15.77 -14.31 -8.23
N SER A 385 16.61 -14.79 -7.32
CA SER A 385 17.87 -14.14 -6.92
C SER A 385 18.87 -13.90 -8.06
N GLN A 386 18.72 -14.59 -9.20
CA GLN A 386 19.54 -14.40 -10.39
C GLN A 386 19.03 -13.26 -11.28
N ASP A 387 17.82 -12.74 -11.04
CA ASP A 387 17.33 -11.58 -11.76
C ASP A 387 18.18 -10.35 -11.41
N SER A 388 18.69 -9.70 -12.46
CA SER A 388 19.52 -8.51 -12.36
C SER A 388 18.72 -7.21 -12.28
N LEU A 389 17.39 -7.28 -12.45
CA LEU A 389 16.50 -6.13 -12.40
C LEU A 389 16.47 -5.49 -11.00
N ASN A 390 16.43 -6.32 -9.96
CA ASN A 390 16.44 -5.90 -8.56
C ASN A 390 17.84 -5.96 -7.96
N PHE A 391 18.10 -5.15 -6.93
CA PHE A 391 19.31 -5.29 -6.13
C PHE A 391 19.36 -6.66 -5.43
N ALA A 392 20.56 -7.09 -5.04
CA ALA A 392 20.80 -8.43 -4.54
C ALA A 392 20.09 -8.62 -3.18
N PRO A 393 19.28 -9.67 -3.00
CA PRO A 393 18.57 -9.90 -1.75
C PRO A 393 19.54 -10.24 -0.61
N LEU A 394 19.25 -9.76 0.60
CA LEU A 394 20.03 -10.09 1.80
C LEU A 394 19.95 -11.60 2.12
N PHE A 395 18.76 -12.20 1.96
CA PHE A 395 18.53 -13.64 2.06
C PHE A 395 17.84 -14.15 0.80
N ALA A 396 18.23 -15.33 0.32
CA ALA A 396 17.61 -15.96 -0.84
C ALA A 396 17.44 -17.46 -0.63
N LEU A 397 16.43 -18.06 -1.26
CA LEU A 397 16.24 -19.51 -1.24
C LEU A 397 16.94 -20.17 -2.43
N LYS A 398 17.63 -21.28 -2.14
CA LYS A 398 18.11 -22.24 -3.14
C LYS A 398 17.64 -23.63 -2.73
N GLY A 399 16.53 -24.07 -3.31
CA GLY A 399 15.79 -25.22 -2.78
C GLY A 399 15.27 -24.91 -1.38
N LYS A 400 15.63 -25.73 -0.39
CA LYS A 400 15.26 -25.50 1.02
C LYS A 400 16.31 -24.72 1.82
N THR A 401 17.46 -24.43 1.22
CA THR A 401 18.57 -23.77 1.92
C THR A 401 18.43 -22.26 1.80
N VAL A 402 18.49 -21.57 2.94
CA VAL A 402 18.57 -20.12 2.99
C VAL A 402 20.03 -19.69 2.81
N LEU A 403 20.30 -18.97 1.73
CA LEU A 403 21.58 -18.32 1.48
C LEU A 403 21.54 -16.88 2.01
N ARG A 404 22.68 -16.37 2.47
CA ARG A 404 22.85 -14.97 2.86
C ARG A 404 23.83 -14.28 1.93
N ARG A 405 23.59 -13.01 1.60
CA ARG A 405 24.57 -12.11 0.97
C ARG A 405 25.87 -12.10 1.78
N ASN A 406 27.02 -12.23 1.10
CA ASN A 406 28.31 -12.32 1.77
C ASN A 406 28.70 -10.98 2.39
N ASP A 407 28.76 -9.92 1.59
CA ASP A 407 28.85 -8.54 2.06
C ASP A 407 27.45 -7.99 2.33
N VAL A 408 27.03 -8.14 3.58
CA VAL A 408 25.71 -7.69 4.01
C VAL A 408 25.50 -6.19 3.78
N ASN A 409 26.54 -5.35 3.74
CA ASN A 409 26.37 -3.90 3.56
C ASN A 409 26.38 -3.46 2.09
N ASN A 410 26.57 -4.38 1.13
CA ASN A 410 26.58 -4.05 -0.29
C ASN A 410 25.35 -4.62 -1.00
N LEU A 411 24.33 -3.79 -1.29
CA LEU A 411 23.12 -4.23 -2.02
C LEU A 411 23.41 -4.72 -3.44
N ASN A 412 24.61 -4.47 -3.95
CA ASN A 412 25.03 -4.91 -5.28
C ASN A 412 25.85 -6.20 -5.23
N ASP A 413 26.17 -6.73 -4.04
CA ASP A 413 26.86 -8.01 -3.89
C ASP A 413 25.91 -9.19 -4.14
N ARG A 414 26.08 -9.86 -5.28
CA ARG A 414 25.33 -11.07 -5.64
C ARG A 414 25.98 -12.36 -5.15
N SER A 415 27.12 -12.27 -4.47
CA SER A 415 27.75 -13.44 -3.88
C SER A 415 27.01 -13.83 -2.60
N GLN A 416 26.67 -15.11 -2.50
CA GLN A 416 25.87 -15.65 -1.40
C GLN A 416 26.49 -16.96 -0.89
N SER A 417 26.28 -17.27 0.38
CA SER A 417 26.67 -18.55 0.97
C SER A 417 25.64 -19.07 1.96
N ASP A 418 25.68 -20.36 2.23
CA ASP A 418 24.96 -21.04 3.32
C ASP A 418 25.81 -21.12 4.61
N SER A 419 27.07 -20.71 4.55
CA SER A 419 28.00 -20.69 5.68
C SER A 419 27.87 -19.41 6.51
N TRP A 420 26.74 -19.28 7.20
CA TRP A 420 26.44 -18.15 8.08
C TRP A 420 25.66 -18.62 9.31
N TRP A 421 25.64 -17.81 10.37
CA TRP A 421 24.91 -18.11 11.61
C TRP A 421 23.96 -16.97 11.95
N GLY A 422 22.79 -17.28 12.52
CA GLY A 422 21.78 -16.28 12.85
C GLY A 422 22.30 -15.18 13.77
N TRP A 423 22.94 -15.55 14.89
CA TRP A 423 23.47 -14.59 15.85
C TRP A 423 24.60 -13.72 15.29
N SER A 424 25.54 -14.31 14.54
CA SER A 424 26.62 -13.53 13.92
C SER A 424 26.06 -12.58 12.86
N THR A 425 25.04 -13.00 12.12
CA THR A 425 24.33 -12.15 11.15
C THR A 425 23.60 -11.02 11.84
N TYR A 426 22.89 -11.27 12.94
CA TYR A 426 22.28 -10.21 13.74
C TYR A 426 23.31 -9.17 14.23
N LEU A 427 24.47 -9.62 14.72
CA LEU A 427 25.53 -8.71 15.18
C LEU A 427 26.11 -7.85 14.05
N LEU A 428 26.16 -8.36 12.81
CA LEU A 428 26.54 -7.60 11.62
C LEU A 428 25.47 -6.56 11.22
N LEU A 429 24.18 -6.89 11.45
CA LEU A 429 23.04 -6.08 11.05
C LEU A 429 22.54 -5.12 12.15
N LYS A 430 22.97 -5.23 13.40
CA LYS A 430 22.44 -4.39 14.49
C LYS A 430 22.58 -2.88 14.26
N ASP A 431 23.59 -2.47 13.48
CA ASP A 431 23.84 -1.08 13.07
C ASP A 431 23.70 -0.92 11.54
N TYR A 432 22.78 -1.68 10.94
CA TYR A 432 22.68 -1.85 9.48
C TYR A 432 22.47 -0.55 8.73
N LYS A 433 23.43 -0.23 7.84
CA LYS A 433 23.42 0.93 6.95
C LYS A 433 24.06 0.52 5.63
N PRO A 434 23.36 -0.27 4.81
CA PRO A 434 23.95 -0.75 3.57
C PRO A 434 24.14 0.42 2.59
N ASN A 435 24.91 0.21 1.53
CA ASN A 435 25.13 1.22 0.49
C ASN A 435 23.85 1.54 -0.30
N LEU A 436 23.94 2.27 -1.41
CA LEU A 436 22.79 2.48 -2.28
C LEU A 436 22.74 1.39 -3.36
N PRO A 437 21.55 0.90 -3.73
CA PRO A 437 21.42 -0.03 -4.84
C PRO A 437 21.83 0.64 -6.16
N ALA A 438 22.35 -0.15 -7.09
CA ALA A 438 22.69 0.34 -8.43
C ALA A 438 21.44 0.92 -9.10
N GLY A 439 21.58 2.12 -9.67
CA GLY A 439 20.48 2.85 -10.30
C GLY A 439 19.71 3.78 -9.37
N TYR A 440 19.98 3.77 -8.05
CA TYR A 440 19.37 4.72 -7.11
C TYR A 440 19.58 6.17 -7.56
N LEU A 441 18.49 6.93 -7.63
CA LEU A 441 18.50 8.34 -7.99
C LEU A 441 18.47 9.19 -6.72
N ASN A 442 19.47 10.06 -6.56
CA ASN A 442 19.45 11.03 -5.48
C ASN A 442 18.36 12.09 -5.73
N PRO A 443 17.70 12.60 -4.69
CA PRO A 443 16.76 13.72 -4.82
C PRO A 443 17.45 14.95 -5.44
N PRO A 444 16.72 15.80 -6.20
CA PRO A 444 17.26 17.07 -6.65
C PRO A 444 17.76 17.94 -5.49
N GLY A 445 18.93 18.55 -5.65
CA GLY A 445 19.50 19.46 -4.66
C GLY A 445 18.97 20.89 -4.71
N VAL A 446 18.09 21.19 -5.68
CA VAL A 446 17.53 22.53 -5.93
C VAL A 446 16.07 22.42 -6.32
N ALA A 447 15.30 23.48 -6.02
CA ALA A 447 13.91 23.63 -6.42
C ALA A 447 13.82 24.13 -7.87
N PRO A 448 12.68 23.98 -8.57
CA PRO A 448 12.43 24.71 -9.80
C PRO A 448 12.28 26.22 -9.50
N THR A 449 12.21 27.07 -10.53
CA THR A 449 11.99 28.52 -10.33
C THR A 449 10.76 28.99 -11.11
N LEU A 450 9.96 29.88 -10.55
CA LEU A 450 8.87 30.51 -11.29
C LEU A 450 9.45 31.57 -12.23
N LYS A 451 9.05 31.54 -13.50
CA LYS A 451 9.41 32.59 -14.46
C LYS A 451 8.59 33.85 -14.16
N ALA A 452 9.26 34.98 -13.91
CA ALA A 452 8.63 36.23 -13.44
C ALA A 452 7.44 36.68 -14.33
N ASP A 453 7.60 36.61 -15.65
CA ASP A 453 6.57 36.95 -16.64
C ASP A 453 5.89 35.71 -17.24
N GLY A 454 5.93 34.58 -16.54
CA GLY A 454 5.44 33.27 -17.01
C GLY A 454 4.03 32.90 -16.57
N TRP A 455 3.25 33.82 -16.01
CA TRP A 455 1.88 33.53 -15.54
C TRP A 455 0.91 33.49 -16.72
N GLN A 456 0.20 32.37 -16.89
CA GLN A 456 -0.61 32.10 -18.08
C GLN A 456 -2.03 32.67 -18.01
N SER A 457 -2.56 32.90 -16.80
CA SER A 457 -3.94 33.37 -16.62
C SER A 457 -4.02 34.54 -15.63
N ARG A 458 -5.00 35.41 -15.86
CA ARG A 458 -5.48 36.44 -14.91
C ARG A 458 -6.89 36.16 -14.40
N THR A 459 -7.51 35.09 -14.89
CA THR A 459 -8.85 34.66 -14.50
C THR A 459 -8.72 33.59 -13.42
N PRO A 460 -9.32 33.79 -12.24
CA PRO A 460 -9.36 32.76 -11.21
C PRO A 460 -10.07 31.49 -11.70
N SER A 461 -9.65 30.33 -11.22
CA SER A 461 -10.34 29.06 -11.46
C SER A 461 -10.40 28.22 -10.19
N GLU A 462 -11.59 27.75 -9.87
CA GLU A 462 -11.79 26.84 -8.73
C GLU A 462 -11.12 25.48 -8.98
N PRO A 463 -10.78 24.72 -7.92
CA PRO A 463 -10.94 25.11 -6.52
C PRO A 463 -9.80 25.99 -5.99
N ASN A 464 -8.59 25.88 -6.55
CA ASN A 464 -7.38 26.36 -5.88
C ASN A 464 -6.71 27.58 -6.53
N TRP A 465 -6.99 27.90 -7.79
CA TRP A 465 -6.44 29.08 -8.48
C TRP A 465 -7.26 30.33 -8.17
N LEU A 466 -7.33 30.69 -6.89
CA LEU A 466 -8.10 31.82 -6.39
C LEU A 466 -7.19 32.83 -5.68
N PRO A 467 -7.52 34.14 -5.72
CA PRO A 467 -6.81 35.14 -4.93
C PRO A 467 -6.80 34.77 -3.43
N GLY A 468 -5.66 34.91 -2.76
CA GLY A 468 -5.47 34.57 -1.34
C GLY A 468 -5.02 33.13 -1.08
N ASN A 469 -5.05 32.27 -2.10
CA ASN A 469 -4.38 30.97 -2.04
C ASN A 469 -2.89 31.11 -2.36
N ALA A 470 -2.12 30.05 -2.12
CA ALA A 470 -0.69 30.04 -2.46
C ALA A 470 -0.26 28.68 -3.00
N VAL A 471 0.72 28.68 -3.91
CA VAL A 471 1.23 27.48 -4.58
C VAL A 471 2.74 27.39 -4.50
N ARG A 472 3.28 26.17 -4.42
CA ARG A 472 4.72 25.88 -4.51
C ARG A 472 4.98 24.65 -5.36
N TYR A 473 6.25 24.48 -5.76
CA TYR A 473 6.65 23.44 -6.71
C TYR A 473 7.91 22.70 -6.26
N ALA A 474 8.00 21.43 -6.64
CA ALA A 474 9.18 20.60 -6.52
C ALA A 474 9.29 19.71 -7.77
N PHE A 475 10.40 18.97 -7.91
CA PHE A 475 10.51 17.94 -8.93
C PHE A 475 11.30 16.75 -8.38
N SER A 476 11.19 15.60 -9.04
CA SER A 476 12.03 14.42 -8.86
C SER A 476 12.78 14.08 -10.16
N TYR A 477 13.76 13.18 -10.09
CA TYR A 477 14.38 12.58 -11.27
C TYR A 477 13.79 11.20 -11.54
N THR A 478 13.66 10.86 -12.82
CA THR A 478 13.18 9.56 -13.29
C THR A 478 14.14 8.93 -14.31
N LYS A 479 14.32 7.61 -14.23
CA LYS A 479 15.12 6.84 -15.19
C LYS A 479 14.55 5.42 -15.32
N GLY A 480 13.77 5.18 -16.36
CA GLY A 480 13.07 3.90 -16.51
C GLY A 480 12.03 3.74 -15.40
N LEU A 481 12.16 2.69 -14.59
CA LEU A 481 11.29 2.46 -13.42
C LEU A 481 11.79 3.16 -12.14
N ASP A 482 12.99 3.74 -12.15
CA ASP A 482 13.56 4.40 -10.98
C ASP A 482 13.07 5.84 -10.89
N GLU A 483 12.69 6.27 -9.68
CA GLU A 483 12.33 7.64 -9.33
C GLU A 483 13.06 8.05 -8.03
N SER A 484 13.54 9.29 -7.96
CA SER A 484 14.05 9.85 -6.70
C SER A 484 12.92 10.48 -5.89
N TYR A 485 13.14 10.66 -4.58
CA TYR A 485 12.27 11.56 -3.82
C TYR A 485 12.30 12.98 -4.40
N ILE A 486 11.22 13.72 -4.19
CA ILE A 486 11.17 15.13 -4.60
C ILE A 486 12.28 15.93 -3.91
N GLY A 487 12.83 16.89 -4.64
CA GLY A 487 13.80 17.85 -4.13
C GLY A 487 13.16 18.89 -3.20
N PRO A 488 13.90 19.93 -2.81
CA PRO A 488 13.35 21.00 -1.99
C PRO A 488 12.22 21.73 -2.74
N TRP A 489 11.21 22.14 -1.99
CA TRP A 489 10.11 22.96 -2.50
C TRP A 489 10.55 24.40 -2.72
N THR A 490 9.94 25.07 -3.70
CA THR A 490 9.96 26.54 -3.76
C THR A 490 9.30 27.14 -2.52
N ALA A 491 9.60 28.41 -2.25
CA ALA A 491 8.72 29.20 -1.40
C ALA A 491 7.30 29.24 -2.01
N TYR A 492 6.30 29.40 -1.14
CA TYR A 492 4.93 29.63 -1.60
C TYR A 492 4.84 30.96 -2.35
N ALA A 493 4.29 30.90 -3.56
CA ALA A 493 3.88 32.07 -4.33
C ALA A 493 2.42 32.38 -4.00
N GLU A 494 2.15 33.55 -3.43
CA GLU A 494 0.80 34.04 -3.16
C GLU A 494 0.08 34.34 -4.48
N LEU A 495 -1.13 33.80 -4.63
CA LEU A 495 -1.99 34.04 -5.77
C LEU A 495 -2.79 35.32 -5.54
N THR A 496 -2.70 36.25 -6.48
CA THR A 496 -3.40 37.53 -6.44
C THR A 496 -4.23 37.70 -7.70
N ASP A 497 -3.66 38.29 -8.75
CA ASP A 497 -4.29 38.50 -10.06
C ASP A 497 -3.63 37.69 -11.19
N ARG A 498 -2.77 36.74 -10.83
CA ARG A 498 -1.98 35.89 -11.76
C ARG A 498 -2.02 34.44 -11.30
N PHE A 499 -2.27 33.53 -12.25
CA PHE A 499 -2.46 32.09 -12.02
C PHE A 499 -1.71 31.26 -13.06
N GLN A 500 -1.48 29.97 -12.75
CA GLN A 500 -0.90 28.99 -13.68
C GLN A 500 0.49 29.41 -14.19
N PRO A 501 1.55 29.36 -13.35
CA PRO A 501 2.87 29.84 -13.73
C PRO A 501 3.61 28.89 -14.68
N THR A 502 4.54 29.45 -15.44
CA THR A 502 5.63 28.70 -16.10
C THR A 502 6.80 28.55 -15.14
N LEU A 503 7.27 27.33 -14.99
CA LEU A 503 8.44 26.94 -14.20
C LEU A 503 9.65 26.78 -15.10
N ASN A 504 10.82 27.22 -14.65
CA ASN A 504 12.10 26.72 -15.15
C ASN A 504 12.53 25.54 -14.27
N VAL A 505 12.65 24.36 -14.86
CA VAL A 505 13.04 23.12 -14.19
C VAL A 505 14.48 22.79 -14.57
N PRO A 506 15.41 22.70 -13.60
CA PRO A 506 16.81 22.35 -13.86
C PRO A 506 16.96 21.05 -14.66
N VAL A 507 17.95 21.02 -15.55
CA VAL A 507 18.31 19.81 -16.31
C VAL A 507 19.16 18.90 -15.45
N GLY A 508 18.89 17.60 -15.48
CA GLY A 508 19.65 16.57 -14.75
C GLY A 508 20.18 15.43 -15.62
N GLY A 509 19.99 15.47 -16.94
CA GLY A 509 20.39 14.38 -17.85
C GLY A 509 19.48 13.14 -17.80
N THR A 510 18.38 13.18 -17.06
CA THR A 510 17.33 12.14 -16.97
C THR A 510 15.94 12.78 -17.04
N GLY A 511 14.89 11.96 -17.14
CA GLY A 511 13.51 12.43 -17.01
C GLY A 511 13.25 13.05 -15.64
N ARG A 512 12.19 13.85 -15.52
CA ARG A 512 11.78 14.53 -14.27
C ARG A 512 10.27 14.55 -14.12
N ASN A 513 9.77 14.29 -12.92
CA ASN A 513 8.37 14.53 -12.58
C ASN A 513 8.25 15.86 -11.85
N VAL A 514 7.26 16.67 -12.20
CA VAL A 514 7.01 18.00 -11.62
C VAL A 514 5.83 17.91 -10.67
N PHE A 515 5.99 18.46 -9.47
CA PHE A 515 4.99 18.41 -8.42
C PHE A 515 4.54 19.82 -8.04
N ARG A 516 3.25 19.95 -7.73
CA ARG A 516 2.59 21.15 -7.21
C ARG A 516 2.10 20.89 -5.81
N GLN A 517 2.06 21.92 -4.98
CA GLN A 517 1.31 21.88 -3.73
C GLN A 517 0.68 23.24 -3.46
N PHE A 518 -0.64 23.25 -3.29
CA PHE A 518 -1.34 24.41 -2.72
C PHE A 518 -1.20 24.41 -1.20
N ARG A 519 -1.16 25.59 -0.59
CA ARG A 519 -1.03 25.73 0.86
C ARG A 519 -2.12 24.93 1.59
N GLY A 520 -1.69 24.01 2.45
CA GLY A 520 -2.58 23.15 3.22
C GLY A 520 -3.14 21.94 2.47
N GLY A 521 -2.88 21.82 1.16
CA GLY A 521 -3.17 20.66 0.34
C GLY A 521 -2.02 19.65 0.30
N SER A 522 -2.21 18.58 -0.46
CA SER A 522 -1.21 17.53 -0.66
C SER A 522 -0.33 17.83 -1.89
N PRO A 523 0.89 17.28 -1.96
CA PRO A 523 1.67 17.26 -3.19
C PRO A 523 0.92 16.53 -4.31
N GLU A 524 0.91 17.11 -5.50
CA GLU A 524 0.26 16.59 -6.70
C GLU A 524 1.29 16.46 -7.82
N LEU A 525 1.35 15.30 -8.48
CA LEU A 525 2.09 15.14 -9.73
C LEU A 525 1.32 15.89 -10.83
N ILE A 526 1.94 16.90 -11.43
CA ILE A 526 1.29 17.76 -12.44
C ILE A 526 1.86 17.56 -13.85
N GLY A 527 2.93 16.78 -13.99
CA GLY A 527 3.44 16.40 -15.31
C GLY A 527 4.86 15.84 -15.28
N THR A 528 5.29 15.36 -16.45
CA THR A 528 6.60 14.75 -16.65
C THR A 528 7.35 15.47 -17.77
N LEU A 529 8.63 15.71 -17.55
CA LEU A 529 9.56 16.26 -18.52
C LEU A 529 10.58 15.19 -18.94
N ASP A 530 11.02 15.25 -20.19
CA ASP A 530 12.10 14.40 -20.71
C ASP A 530 13.47 14.76 -20.10
N GLY A 531 14.59 14.43 -20.76
CA GLY A 531 15.92 14.81 -20.27
C GLY A 531 16.39 16.22 -20.62
N GLN A 532 15.65 16.94 -21.47
CA GLN A 532 16.12 18.15 -22.16
C GLN A 532 15.24 19.38 -21.90
N ALA A 533 13.93 19.20 -21.72
CA ALA A 533 12.98 20.28 -21.48
C ALA A 533 13.37 21.09 -20.24
N THR A 534 13.44 22.41 -20.36
CA THR A 534 13.82 23.31 -19.25
C THR A 534 12.63 24.07 -18.68
N THR A 535 11.47 23.96 -19.33
CA THR A 535 10.27 24.72 -18.98
C THR A 535 9.08 23.80 -18.82
N PHE A 536 8.26 24.05 -17.80
CA PHE A 536 6.97 23.38 -17.59
C PHE A 536 5.91 24.44 -17.36
N ILE A 537 4.72 24.28 -17.94
CA ILE A 537 3.60 25.19 -17.74
C ILE A 537 2.55 24.47 -16.91
N ASP A 538 2.22 25.02 -15.74
CA ASP A 538 1.16 24.50 -14.88
C ASP A 538 -0.21 24.95 -15.38
N ASN A 539 -0.64 24.37 -16.51
CA ASN A 539 -1.89 24.69 -17.20
C ASN A 539 -3.02 23.69 -16.92
N HIS A 540 -2.82 22.75 -16.00
CA HIS A 540 -3.86 21.76 -15.67
C HIS A 540 -5.08 22.47 -15.08
N GLN A 541 -6.16 22.45 -15.88
CA GLN A 541 -7.55 22.67 -15.47
C GLN A 541 -8.04 21.47 -14.67
#